data_AF-A0A938MYK4-F1
#
_entry.id   AF-A0A938MYK4-F1
#
_cell.length_a   1.000
_cell.length_b   1.000
_cell.length_c   1.000
_cell.angle_alpha   90.00
_cell.angle_beta   90.00
_cell.angle_gamma   90.00
#
_symmetry.space_group_name_H-M   'P 1'
#
loop_
_entity.id
_entity.type
_entity.pdbx_description
1 polymer ?
#
loop_
_entity_poly.entity_id
_entity_poly.type
_entity_poly.pdbx_seq_one_letter_code
_entity_poly.pdbx_strand_id
1 'polypeptide(L)'
;MRWAAVCLIAVTVLVAGCADQSADTGKTEPVKATGGVQLLPPPPPPPALPDKPPPLPYPRGGGSWEDPQMVREREAQKKELVKAEAGVGVKGRRLDDPKLVQMIVVPAKTLFAVRERLIFEVQVPQALQLYVASSGKPKTSREFMENVIVRNGIELPELPPGQRYVYDPQKEELMVEKPANQ
;
A
#
# COMPACT_ATOMS: atom_id res chain seq x y z
N MET A 1 -12.37 31.86 51.49
CA MET A 1 -13.50 31.19 52.16
C MET A 1 -14.31 30.52 51.07
N ARG A 2 -14.07 29.23 50.82
CA ARG A 2 -15.02 28.12 51.07
C ARG A 2 -16.34 28.40 50.36
N TRP A 3 -16.72 27.56 49.39
CA TRP A 3 -18.00 26.84 49.37
C TRP A 3 -17.85 25.66 48.41
N ALA A 4 -17.94 24.48 49.02
CA ALA A 4 -17.95 23.18 48.40
C ALA A 4 -19.40 22.73 48.28
N ALA A 5 -19.76 22.18 47.11
CA ALA A 5 -20.91 21.32 46.87
C ALA A 5 -20.64 20.68 45.50
N VAL A 6 -19.88 19.59 45.36
CA VAL A 6 -20.22 18.21 45.78
C VAL A 6 -21.72 17.95 45.62
N CYS A 7 -22.16 17.75 44.38
CA CYS A 7 -23.34 16.96 44.10
C CYS A 7 -22.88 15.70 43.36
N LEU A 8 -22.62 14.70 44.19
CA LEU A 8 -22.15 13.36 43.86
C LEU A 8 -23.40 12.56 43.45
N ILE A 9 -23.68 12.48 42.14
CA ILE A 9 -24.71 11.56 41.64
C ILE A 9 -24.01 10.28 41.23
N ALA A 10 -23.90 9.39 42.23
CA ALA A 10 -23.70 7.97 42.02
C ALA A 10 -25.00 7.37 41.48
N VAL A 11 -24.98 6.81 40.27
CA VAL A 11 -25.96 5.80 39.84
C VAL A 11 -25.17 4.54 39.54
N THR A 12 -25.10 3.70 40.56
CA THR A 12 -24.64 2.32 40.51
C THR A 12 -25.77 1.41 40.03
N VAL A 13 -25.43 0.58 39.04
CA VAL A 13 -25.90 -0.81 38.82
C VAL A 13 -27.31 -1.00 38.23
N LEU A 14 -27.32 -1.39 36.95
CA LEU A 14 -28.18 -2.48 36.49
C LEU A 14 -27.31 -3.51 35.75
N VAL A 15 -26.98 -4.58 36.46
CA VAL A 15 -26.43 -5.82 35.89
C VAL A 15 -27.60 -6.63 35.37
N ALA A 16 -27.68 -6.78 34.05
CA ALA A 16 -28.32 -7.90 33.37
C ALA A 16 -27.30 -8.29 32.28
N GLY A 17 -26.61 -9.43 32.33
CA GLY A 17 -27.17 -10.75 32.52
C GLY A 17 -27.31 -11.41 31.14
N CYS A 18 -26.20 -11.95 30.63
CA CYS A 18 -26.17 -13.03 29.63
C CYS A 18 -24.84 -13.76 29.82
N ALA A 19 -24.83 -14.65 30.82
CA ALA A 19 -23.86 -15.72 30.93
C ALA A 19 -24.37 -16.91 30.10
N ASP A 20 -23.44 -17.54 29.39
CA ASP A 20 -23.35 -18.95 28.98
C ASP A 20 -24.63 -19.80 28.87
N GLN A 21 -24.87 -20.37 27.68
CA GLN A 21 -25.31 -21.76 27.60
C GLN A 21 -24.82 -22.47 26.34
N SER A 22 -24.11 -23.57 26.60
CA SER A 22 -23.56 -24.53 25.65
C SER A 22 -24.61 -25.43 25.00
N ALA A 23 -24.21 -26.00 23.86
CA ALA A 23 -24.46 -27.38 23.39
C ALA A 23 -25.89 -27.86 23.07
N ASP A 24 -26.13 -28.14 21.79
CA ASP A 24 -26.90 -29.29 21.28
C ASP A 24 -26.42 -29.53 19.83
N THR A 25 -25.60 -30.52 19.49
CA THR A 25 -25.74 -31.99 19.52
C THR A 25 -26.93 -32.56 18.75
N GLY A 26 -27.01 -32.27 17.45
CA GLY A 26 -27.95 -32.90 16.52
C GLY A 26 -27.29 -33.70 15.39
N LYS A 27 -26.97 -34.97 15.68
CA LYS A 27 -26.86 -36.12 14.76
C LYS A 27 -25.83 -36.13 13.62
N THR A 28 -24.79 -36.93 13.88
CA THR A 28 -24.11 -37.82 12.95
C THR A 28 -25.04 -38.79 12.20
N GLU A 29 -24.88 -38.88 10.88
CA GLU A 29 -24.88 -40.15 10.14
C GLU A 29 -23.82 -40.10 9.01
N PRO A 30 -23.27 -41.26 8.61
CA PRO A 30 -21.88 -41.36 8.14
C PRO A 30 -21.78 -41.40 6.62
N VAL A 31 -21.05 -40.46 6.02
CA VAL A 31 -20.61 -40.62 4.62
C VAL A 31 -19.31 -41.42 4.59
N LYS A 32 -19.56 -42.73 4.50
CA LYS A 32 -18.72 -43.81 4.00
C LYS A 32 -17.56 -43.33 3.11
N ALA A 33 -16.35 -43.70 3.53
CA ALA A 33 -15.14 -43.66 2.72
C ALA A 33 -15.36 -44.36 1.37
N THR A 34 -15.05 -43.65 0.28
CA THR A 34 -14.75 -44.17 -1.06
C THR A 34 -13.91 -43.07 -1.70
N GLY A 35 -12.58 -43.17 -1.70
CA GLY A 35 -11.89 -44.00 -2.67
C GLY A 35 -11.46 -43.11 -3.84
N GLY A 36 -10.15 -42.88 -3.96
CA GLY A 36 -9.56 -42.22 -5.13
C GLY A 36 -8.83 -40.93 -4.79
N VAL A 37 -7.59 -41.05 -4.31
CA VAL A 37 -6.57 -40.04 -4.62
C VAL A 37 -6.37 -40.11 -6.13
N GLN A 38 -7.11 -39.30 -6.87
CA GLN A 38 -6.85 -39.12 -8.29
C GLN A 38 -5.57 -38.29 -8.37
N LEU A 39 -4.44 -39.00 -8.40
CA LEU A 39 -3.17 -38.48 -8.87
C LEU A 39 -3.47 -37.82 -10.23
N LEU A 40 -3.42 -36.50 -10.25
CA LEU A 40 -3.47 -35.75 -11.51
C LEU A 40 -2.39 -36.36 -12.42
N PRO A 41 -2.73 -36.71 -13.68
CA PRO A 41 -1.73 -37.18 -14.62
C PRO A 41 -0.62 -36.12 -14.72
N PRO A 42 0.66 -36.53 -14.81
CA PRO A 42 1.75 -35.58 -14.99
C PRO A 42 1.48 -34.73 -16.24
N PRO A 43 1.79 -33.43 -16.21
CA PRO A 43 1.61 -32.57 -17.37
C PRO A 43 2.38 -33.14 -18.56
N PRO A 44 1.84 -33.03 -19.79
CA PRO A 44 2.56 -33.47 -20.98
C PRO A 44 3.92 -32.77 -21.06
N PRO A 45 4.96 -33.45 -21.56
CA PRO A 45 6.26 -32.82 -21.75
C PRO A 45 6.11 -31.59 -22.65
N PRO A 46 6.81 -30.48 -22.34
CA PRO A 46 6.79 -29.30 -23.19
C PRO A 46 7.21 -29.68 -24.62
N PRO A 47 6.61 -29.08 -25.65
CA PRO A 47 7.02 -29.31 -27.02
C PRO A 47 8.53 -29.04 -27.14
N ALA A 48 9.24 -29.94 -27.82
CA ALA A 48 10.66 -29.79 -28.08
C ALA A 48 10.92 -28.41 -28.67
N LEU A 49 11.76 -27.62 -27.97
CA LEU A 49 12.24 -26.34 -28.45
C LEU A 49 12.87 -26.58 -29.83
N PRO A 50 12.49 -25.83 -30.88
CA PRO A 50 13.17 -25.92 -32.16
C PRO A 50 14.66 -25.61 -31.96
N ASP A 51 15.49 -26.41 -32.62
CA ASP A 51 16.93 -26.28 -32.64
C ASP A 51 17.35 -24.83 -32.88
N LYS A 52 18.24 -24.35 -32.00
CA LYS A 52 19.02 -23.11 -32.04
C LYS A 52 18.51 -22.03 -33.01
N PRO A 53 18.08 -20.84 -32.51
CA PRO A 53 17.90 -19.71 -33.40
C PRO A 53 19.19 -19.44 -34.18
N PRO A 54 19.10 -19.08 -35.48
CA PRO A 54 20.28 -18.74 -36.27
C PRO A 54 21.06 -17.65 -35.54
N PRO A 55 22.41 -17.71 -35.55
CA PRO A 55 23.21 -16.70 -34.87
C PRO A 55 22.82 -15.34 -35.43
N LEU A 56 22.36 -14.46 -34.54
CA LEU A 56 22.14 -13.07 -34.86
C LEU A 56 23.46 -12.52 -35.42
N PRO A 57 23.43 -11.65 -36.45
CA PRO A 57 24.64 -10.99 -36.89
C PRO A 57 25.14 -10.15 -35.72
N TYR A 58 26.21 -10.59 -35.06
CA TYR A 58 26.95 -9.75 -34.13
C TYR A 58 27.51 -8.58 -34.95
N PRO A 59 27.23 -7.32 -34.59
CA PRO A 59 27.94 -6.20 -35.17
C PRO A 59 29.41 -6.32 -34.77
N ARG A 60 30.22 -6.71 -35.74
CA ARG A 60 31.68 -6.71 -35.67
C ARG A 60 32.12 -5.25 -35.78
N GLY A 61 32.46 -4.63 -34.66
CA GLY A 61 33.11 -3.32 -34.68
C GLY A 61 33.03 -2.61 -33.35
N GLY A 62 34.18 -2.40 -32.71
CA GLY A 62 34.32 -1.41 -31.65
C GLY A 62 33.99 -0.02 -32.20
N GLY A 63 33.13 0.70 -31.48
CA GLY A 63 32.69 2.06 -31.80
C GLY A 63 31.46 2.39 -30.96
N SER A 64 31.64 3.20 -29.93
CA SER A 64 30.57 3.70 -29.07
C SER A 64 29.63 4.60 -29.87
N TRP A 65 28.50 4.09 -30.34
CA TRP A 65 27.40 4.93 -30.79
C TRP A 65 26.09 4.32 -30.29
N GLU A 66 25.76 4.62 -29.03
CA GLU A 66 24.36 4.59 -28.62
C GLU A 66 23.63 5.57 -29.52
N ASP A 67 22.60 5.09 -30.22
CA ASP A 67 21.77 5.94 -31.08
C ASP A 67 21.21 7.10 -30.24
N PRO A 68 21.50 8.38 -30.56
CA PRO A 68 21.09 9.52 -29.73
C PRO A 68 19.58 9.60 -29.52
N GLN A 69 18.79 8.98 -30.40
CA GLN A 69 17.34 8.89 -30.26
C GLN A 69 16.90 7.88 -29.20
N MET A 70 17.59 6.74 -29.06
CA MET A 70 17.27 5.76 -28.00
C MET A 70 17.66 6.25 -26.60
N VAL A 71 18.67 7.11 -26.48
CA VAL A 71 19.02 7.76 -25.21
C VAL A 71 17.98 8.83 -24.86
N ARG A 72 17.59 9.67 -25.83
CA ARG A 72 16.53 10.67 -25.64
C ARG A 72 15.17 10.07 -25.26
N GLU A 73 14.78 8.95 -25.87
CA GLU A 73 13.51 8.28 -25.58
C GLU A 73 13.51 7.72 -24.13
N ARG A 74 14.65 7.19 -23.68
CA ARG A 74 14.84 6.73 -22.29
C ARG A 74 14.87 7.89 -21.29
N GLU A 75 15.43 9.03 -21.69
CA GLU A 75 15.47 10.24 -20.87
C GLU A 75 14.12 10.95 -20.80
N ALA A 76 13.31 10.91 -21.87
CA ALA A 76 11.94 11.44 -21.91
C ALA A 76 10.95 10.65 -21.02
N GLN A 77 11.31 9.46 -20.57
CA GLN A 77 10.52 8.64 -19.65
C GLN A 77 11.10 8.58 -18.23
N LYS A 78 11.94 9.55 -17.83
CA LYS A 78 12.38 9.66 -16.43
C LYS A 78 11.20 10.00 -15.53
N LYS A 79 10.56 8.94 -14.99
CA LYS A 79 9.58 9.06 -13.91
C LYS A 79 10.25 9.77 -12.74
N GLU A 80 9.68 10.88 -12.32
CA GLU A 80 10.21 11.65 -11.21
C GLU A 80 9.77 10.98 -9.91
N LEU A 81 10.75 10.56 -9.09
CA LEU A 81 10.53 10.05 -7.75
C LEU A 81 10.51 11.24 -6.78
N VAL A 82 9.33 11.63 -6.35
CA VAL A 82 9.13 12.69 -5.36
C VAL A 82 8.79 12.06 -4.02
N LYS A 83 9.28 12.62 -2.92
CA LYS A 83 8.91 12.15 -1.58
C LYS A 83 7.39 12.25 -1.36
N ALA A 84 6.78 11.26 -0.71
CA ALA A 84 5.38 11.33 -0.34
C ALA A 84 5.20 12.35 0.80
N GLU A 85 4.62 13.51 0.48
CA GLU A 85 4.40 14.61 1.42
C GLU A 85 2.93 15.05 1.41
N ALA A 86 2.56 15.91 2.37
CA ALA A 86 1.23 16.49 2.44
C ALA A 86 0.87 17.28 1.16
N GLY A 87 -0.31 17.03 0.61
CA GLY A 87 -0.81 17.64 -0.64
C GLY A 87 -0.75 16.69 -1.85
N VAL A 88 -0.22 15.47 -1.72
CA VAL A 88 -0.23 14.49 -2.81
C VAL A 88 -1.60 13.85 -3.02
N GLY A 89 -2.52 13.94 -2.05
CA GLY A 89 -3.86 13.37 -2.15
C GLY A 89 -4.80 14.11 -3.11
N VAL A 90 -5.62 13.36 -3.84
CA VAL A 90 -6.67 13.93 -4.73
C VAL A 90 -7.65 14.81 -3.96
N LYS A 91 -7.99 14.44 -2.72
CA LYS A 91 -8.98 15.15 -1.90
C LYS A 91 -8.54 16.59 -1.57
N GLY A 92 -7.28 16.78 -1.20
CA GLY A 92 -6.72 18.11 -0.96
C GLY A 92 -6.66 18.94 -2.26
N ARG A 93 -6.17 18.35 -3.35
CA ARG A 93 -6.00 19.05 -4.64
C ARG A 93 -7.31 19.44 -5.33
N ARG A 94 -8.39 18.67 -5.14
CA ARG A 94 -9.72 19.03 -5.69
C ARG A 94 -10.27 20.34 -5.11
N LEU A 95 -9.77 20.77 -3.95
CA LEU A 95 -10.17 22.03 -3.32
C LEU A 95 -9.40 23.24 -3.85
N ASP A 96 -8.42 23.04 -4.74
CA ASP A 96 -7.65 24.11 -5.40
C ASP A 96 -8.34 24.67 -6.65
N ASP A 97 -9.56 24.23 -6.97
CA ASP A 97 -10.31 24.72 -8.13
C ASP A 97 -10.58 26.25 -7.97
N PRO A 98 -10.17 27.10 -8.92
CA PRO A 98 -10.42 28.54 -8.88
C PRO A 98 -11.92 28.90 -8.86
N LYS A 99 -12.81 27.97 -9.20
CA LYS A 99 -14.27 28.13 -9.10
C LYS A 99 -14.78 28.04 -7.67
N LEU A 100 -13.98 27.54 -6.73
CA LEU A 100 -14.35 27.42 -5.32
C LEU A 100 -13.93 28.67 -4.53
N VAL A 101 -14.82 29.11 -3.64
CA VAL A 101 -14.52 30.24 -2.76
C VAL A 101 -13.51 29.81 -1.70
N GLN A 102 -12.29 30.33 -1.80
CA GLN A 102 -11.16 29.97 -0.92
C GLN A 102 -11.48 30.08 0.57
N MET A 103 -12.27 31.08 0.96
CA MET A 103 -12.69 31.27 2.35
C MET A 103 -13.42 30.05 2.96
N ILE A 104 -14.13 29.27 2.13
CA ILE A 104 -14.90 28.10 2.56
C ILE A 104 -14.05 26.82 2.51
N VAL A 105 -13.17 26.70 1.51
CA VAL A 105 -12.43 25.45 1.26
C VAL A 105 -11.10 25.35 2.00
N VAL A 106 -10.52 26.47 2.45
CA VAL A 106 -9.25 26.49 3.19
C VAL A 106 -9.28 25.62 4.46
N PRO A 107 -10.33 25.65 5.32
CA PRO A 107 -10.40 24.76 6.48
C PRO A 107 -10.40 23.26 6.10
N ALA A 108 -11.11 22.89 5.02
CA ALA A 108 -11.12 21.52 4.54
C ALA A 108 -9.74 21.11 3.98
N LYS A 109 -9.11 21.98 3.19
CA LYS A 109 -7.78 21.75 2.62
C LYS A 109 -6.72 21.55 3.70
N THR A 110 -6.71 22.41 4.71
CA THR A 110 -5.77 22.32 5.85
C THR A 110 -5.98 21.02 6.63
N LEU A 111 -7.23 20.60 6.86
CA LEU A 111 -7.52 19.31 7.49
C LEU A 111 -6.94 18.13 6.70
N PHE A 112 -7.12 18.11 5.38
CA PHE A 112 -6.55 17.05 4.54
C PHE A 112 -5.03 17.08 4.58
N ALA A 113 -4.41 18.25 4.42
CA ALA A 113 -2.95 18.39 4.48
C ALA A 113 -2.37 17.91 5.82
N VAL A 114 -3.01 18.24 6.94
CA VAL A 114 -2.58 17.78 8.27
C VAL A 114 -2.71 16.27 8.41
N ARG A 115 -3.82 15.66 7.95
CA ARG A 115 -3.99 14.20 7.96
C ARG A 115 -2.92 13.49 7.14
N GLU A 116 -2.67 13.97 5.93
CA GLU A 116 -1.64 13.43 5.04
C GLU A 116 -0.26 13.53 5.69
N ARG A 117 0.05 14.67 6.31
CA ARG A 117 1.30 14.87 7.05
C ARG A 117 1.47 13.87 8.19
N LEU A 118 0.43 13.67 9.01
CA LEU A 118 0.46 12.70 10.12
C LEU A 118 0.70 11.26 9.62
N ILE A 119 0.10 10.90 8.50
CA ILE A 119 0.31 9.57 7.89
C ILE A 119 1.79 9.41 7.49
N PHE A 120 2.32 10.35 6.70
CA PHE A 120 3.67 10.22 6.14
C PHE A 120 4.79 10.46 7.15
N GLU A 121 4.65 11.42 8.07
CA GLU A 121 5.72 11.77 9.02
C GLU A 121 5.68 10.94 10.32
N VAL A 122 4.52 10.40 10.70
CA VAL A 122 4.36 9.71 11.98
C VAL A 122 4.00 8.24 11.80
N GLN A 123 2.86 7.94 11.17
CA GLN A 123 2.34 6.56 11.12
C GLN A 123 3.24 5.64 10.28
N VAL A 124 3.67 6.10 9.11
CA VAL A 124 4.51 5.29 8.21
C VAL A 124 5.87 4.95 8.84
N PRO A 125 6.65 5.91 9.38
CA PRO A 125 7.89 5.60 10.07
C PRO A 125 7.71 4.69 11.28
N GLN A 126 6.65 4.89 12.07
CA GLN A 126 6.36 4.04 13.23
C GLN A 126 6.06 2.59 12.81
N ALA A 127 5.19 2.41 11.80
CA ALA A 127 4.88 1.08 11.28
C ALA A 127 6.13 0.40 10.68
N LEU A 128 6.98 1.17 9.99
CA LEU A 128 8.22 0.65 9.47
C LEU A 128 9.16 0.19 10.59
N GLN A 129 9.31 0.99 11.65
CA GLN A 129 10.12 0.61 12.82
C GLN A 129 9.60 -0.67 13.47
N LEU A 130 8.28 -0.83 13.60
CA LEU A 130 7.67 -2.06 14.12
C LEU A 130 8.00 -3.27 13.24
N TYR A 131 7.89 -3.12 11.92
CA TYR A 131 8.23 -4.18 10.97
C TYR A 131 9.73 -4.53 10.99
N VAL A 132 10.59 -3.52 11.05
CA VAL A 132 12.05 -3.70 11.16
C VAL A 132 12.42 -4.43 12.44
N ALA A 133 11.74 -4.14 13.55
CA ALA A 133 11.94 -4.84 14.81
C ALA A 133 11.48 -6.31 14.76
N SER A 134 10.43 -6.64 14.01
CA SER A 134 9.89 -8.01 13.96
C SER A 134 10.52 -8.90 12.87
N SER A 135 10.82 -8.33 11.70
CA SER A 135 11.13 -9.09 10.48
C SER A 135 12.31 -8.52 9.70
N GLY A 136 12.84 -7.37 10.11
CA GLY A 136 13.92 -6.66 9.43
C GLY A 136 13.42 -5.69 8.36
N LYS A 137 14.36 -5.16 7.55
CA LYS A 137 14.04 -4.12 6.56
C LYS A 137 13.26 -4.71 5.37
N PRO A 138 12.15 -4.07 4.93
CA PRO A 138 11.45 -4.52 3.74
C PRO A 138 12.35 -4.33 2.52
N LYS A 139 12.40 -5.34 1.66
CA LYS A 139 13.29 -5.36 0.49
C LYS A 139 12.61 -4.82 -0.76
N THR A 140 11.28 -4.92 -0.80
CA THR A 140 10.50 -4.56 -1.98
C THR A 140 9.34 -3.63 -1.65
N SER A 141 8.92 -2.85 -2.64
CA SER A 141 7.76 -1.96 -2.47
C SER A 141 6.46 -2.71 -2.22
N ARG A 142 6.31 -3.93 -2.74
CA ARG A 142 5.12 -4.77 -2.46
C ARG A 142 5.09 -5.18 -0.99
N GLU A 143 6.22 -5.67 -0.48
CA GLU A 143 6.36 -6.10 0.91
C GLU A 143 6.10 -4.94 1.88
N PHE A 144 6.62 -3.76 1.58
CA PHE A 144 6.33 -2.55 2.36
C PHE A 144 4.82 -2.24 2.37
N MET A 145 4.16 -2.24 1.21
CA MET A 145 2.72 -1.97 1.14
C MET A 145 1.90 -2.99 1.93
N GLU A 146 2.16 -4.28 1.74
CA GLU A 146 1.37 -5.33 2.39
C GLU A 146 1.64 -5.41 3.90
N ASN A 147 2.92 -5.39 4.31
CA ASN A 147 3.29 -5.68 5.69
C ASN A 147 3.45 -4.43 6.57
N VAL A 148 3.76 -3.27 5.99
CA VAL A 148 3.91 -2.02 6.74
C VAL A 148 2.64 -1.19 6.65
N ILE A 149 2.04 -1.05 5.47
CA ILE A 149 0.85 -0.19 5.31
C ILE A 149 -0.42 -0.96 5.68
N VAL A 150 -0.72 -2.07 4.98
CA VAL A 150 -1.99 -2.79 5.12
C VAL A 150 -2.12 -3.46 6.49
N ARG A 151 -1.09 -4.17 6.96
CA ARG A 151 -1.14 -4.83 8.28
C ARG A 151 -1.30 -3.87 9.46
N ASN A 152 -0.80 -2.64 9.34
CA ASN A 152 -0.93 -1.63 10.40
C ASN A 152 -2.17 -0.73 10.19
N GLY A 153 -3.01 -1.03 9.20
CA GLY A 153 -4.26 -0.29 8.94
C GLY A 153 -4.03 1.16 8.51
N ILE A 154 -2.89 1.47 7.89
CA ILE A 154 -2.58 2.83 7.42
C ILE A 154 -3.34 3.09 6.12
N GLU A 155 -4.24 4.06 6.14
CA GLU A 155 -4.96 4.50 4.94
C GLU A 155 -4.13 5.53 4.18
N LEU A 156 -3.46 5.10 3.11
CA LEU A 156 -2.75 6.02 2.24
C LEU A 156 -3.73 6.88 1.43
N PRO A 157 -3.47 8.17 1.26
CA PRO A 157 -4.27 9.04 0.40
C PRO A 157 -4.32 8.53 -1.04
N GLU A 158 -5.46 8.69 -1.70
CA GLU A 158 -5.55 8.38 -3.14
C GLU A 158 -4.68 9.35 -3.94
N LEU A 159 -3.81 8.81 -4.77
CA LEU A 159 -3.01 9.59 -5.70
C LEU A 159 -3.78 9.86 -7.00
N PRO A 160 -3.48 10.98 -7.70
CA PRO A 160 -4.03 11.27 -9.02
C PRO A 160 -3.66 10.19 -10.05
N PRO A 161 -4.42 10.12 -11.16
CA PRO A 161 -4.18 9.12 -12.20
C PRO A 161 -2.76 9.22 -12.77
N GLY A 162 -2.11 8.06 -12.90
CA GLY A 162 -0.74 7.94 -13.40
C GLY A 162 0.36 8.05 -12.34
N GLN A 163 0.02 8.49 -11.12
CA GLN A 163 0.96 8.46 -9.99
C GLN A 163 0.88 7.11 -9.24
N ARG A 164 2.01 6.65 -8.70
CA ARG A 164 2.04 5.43 -7.85
C ARG A 164 2.94 5.59 -6.64
N TYR A 165 2.58 4.93 -5.55
CA TYR A 165 3.45 4.83 -4.38
C TYR A 165 4.54 3.78 -4.61
N VAL A 166 5.77 4.14 -4.24
CA VAL A 166 6.95 3.28 -4.35
C VAL A 166 7.80 3.45 -3.10
N TYR A 167 8.24 2.35 -2.52
CA TYR A 167 9.16 2.37 -1.39
C TYR A 167 10.61 2.35 -1.88
N ASP A 168 11.45 3.22 -1.30
CA ASP A 168 12.90 3.22 -1.51
C ASP A 168 13.61 2.60 -0.28
N PRO A 169 14.17 1.37 -0.39
CA PRO A 169 14.86 0.70 0.71
C PRO A 169 16.13 1.40 1.18
N GLN A 170 16.77 2.24 0.35
CA GLN A 170 17.98 2.95 0.74
C GLN A 170 17.66 4.14 1.65
N LYS A 171 16.53 4.81 1.38
CA LYS A 171 16.06 5.96 2.15
C LYS A 171 15.10 5.58 3.28
N GLU A 172 14.55 4.36 3.25
CA GLU A 172 13.53 3.90 4.19
C GLU A 172 12.27 4.78 4.17
N GLU A 173 11.99 5.38 3.01
CA GLU A 173 10.92 6.35 2.82
C GLU A 173 9.94 5.92 1.72
N LEU A 174 8.68 6.35 1.89
CA LEU A 174 7.67 6.22 0.87
C LEU A 174 7.81 7.37 -0.14
N MET A 175 7.96 6.99 -1.41
CA MET A 175 8.07 7.88 -2.55
C MET A 175 6.82 7.77 -3.43
N VAL A 176 6.62 8.78 -4.26
CA VAL A 176 5.58 8.86 -5.27
C VAL A 176 6.27 9.00 -6.61
N GLU A 177 6.06 8.03 -7.49
CA GLU A 177 6.48 8.15 -8.88
C GLU A 177 5.44 8.95 -9.65
N LYS A 178 5.90 10.02 -10.31
CA LYS A 178 5.13 10.84 -11.24
C LYS A 178 5.53 10.50 -12.68
N PRO A 179 4.58 10.43 -13.62
CA PRO A 179 4.92 10.35 -15.04
C PRO A 179 5.57 11.67 -15.47
N ALA A 180 6.63 11.60 -16.29
CA ALA A 180 7.48 12.72 -16.69
C ALA A 180 6.79 13.85 -17.50
N ASN A 181 5.47 13.78 -17.71
CA ASN A 181 4.76 14.58 -18.71
C ASN A 181 3.44 15.19 -18.16
N GLN A 182 3.43 15.62 -16.88
CA GLN A 182 2.30 16.28 -16.22
C GLN A 182 2.71 17.59 -15.56
#